data_AF-A0A3B9RPS0-F1
#
_entry.id   AF-A0A3B9RPS0-F1
#
_cell.length_a   1.000
_cell.length_b   1.000
_cell.length_c   1.000
_cell.angle_alpha   90.00
_cell.angle_beta   90.00
_cell.angle_gamma   90.00
#
_symmetry.space_group_name_H-M   'P 1'
#
loop_
_entity.id
_entity.type
_entity.pdbx_description
1 polymer ?
#
loop_
_entity_poly.entity_id
_entity_poly.type
_entity_poly.pdbx_seq_one_letter_code
_entity_poly.pdbx_strand_id
1 'polypeptide(L)'
;MRTNRLLLTVFVSLLLVPSVLFSAGTKETAQSPKKDEVIELSVYHFLDQTDKTTAPNFAFLVEEFEKKNPNIKLSFEYGYGESFHDKLQTLAVSNQLPDIILLYPGKRTSQVSDAGLVKDLSPWIRGHENEFADMAMQGQGKNGEIWELPEDISITSIMYTNNRLLEELGLTLPKTLEELIAQGPAIRAKGLIPLSI
;
A
#
# COMPACT_ATOMS: atom_id res chain seq x y z
N MET A 1 -43.13 62.80 5.39
CA MET A 1 -42.66 61.73 4.46
C MET A 1 -42.31 60.52 5.33
N ARG A 2 -43.26 59.59 5.51
CA ARG A 2 -43.25 58.23 4.95
C ARG A 2 -42.01 57.41 5.38
N THR A 3 -42.09 56.68 6.50
CA THR A 3 -42.42 55.24 6.62
C THR A 3 -41.42 54.30 5.95
N ASN A 4 -40.64 53.59 6.78
CA ASN A 4 -40.31 52.15 6.73
C ASN A 4 -38.95 51.85 7.38
N ARG A 5 -38.96 51.72 8.72
CA ARG A 5 -37.82 51.17 9.50
C ARG A 5 -38.19 49.97 10.36
N LEU A 6 -39.34 49.32 10.10
CA LEU A 6 -39.90 48.31 11.00
C LEU A 6 -40.16 46.93 10.36
N LEU A 7 -39.62 46.66 9.16
CA LEU A 7 -39.92 45.43 8.41
C LEU A 7 -38.71 44.54 8.07
N LEU A 8 -37.51 44.83 8.59
CA LEU A 8 -36.30 44.05 8.28
C LEU A 8 -35.72 43.25 9.46
N THR A 9 -36.37 43.25 10.62
CA THR A 9 -35.82 42.60 11.84
C THR A 9 -36.69 41.46 12.38
N VAL A 10 -37.75 41.07 11.66
CA VAL A 10 -38.71 40.03 12.11
C VAL A 10 -38.67 38.75 11.24
N PHE A 11 -37.76 38.67 10.25
CA PHE A 11 -37.78 37.56 9.26
C PHE A 11 -36.63 36.54 9.35
N VAL A 12 -35.80 36.56 10.41
CA VAL A 12 -34.68 35.59 10.57
C VAL A 12 -34.79 34.76 11.87
N SER A 13 -35.85 34.95 12.66
CA SER A 13 -36.05 34.24 13.94
C SER A 13 -37.05 33.09 13.88
N LEU A 14 -37.36 32.54 12.70
CA LEU A 14 -38.33 31.46 12.54
C LEU A 14 -37.82 30.33 11.64
N LEU A 15 -36.66 29.75 11.97
CA LEU A 15 -36.23 28.44 11.45
C LEU A 15 -35.36 27.72 12.51
N LEU A 16 -35.80 27.77 13.77
CA LEU A 16 -35.38 26.80 14.80
C LEU A 16 -36.33 25.60 14.73
N VAL A 17 -35.91 24.55 14.04
CA VAL A 17 -36.50 23.21 14.18
C VAL A 17 -35.52 22.36 15.00
N PRO A 18 -35.86 21.96 16.24
CA PRO A 18 -35.04 21.05 17.02
C PRO A 18 -35.44 19.61 16.68
N SER A 19 -34.74 18.97 15.74
CA SER A 19 -34.84 17.51 15.56
C SER A 19 -33.80 16.83 16.44
N VAL A 20 -34.17 16.66 17.72
CA VAL A 20 -33.61 15.65 18.61
C VAL A 20 -33.98 14.28 18.04
N LEU A 21 -33.11 13.71 17.22
CA LEU A 21 -33.20 12.32 16.77
C LEU A 21 -32.27 11.46 17.62
N PHE A 22 -32.88 10.91 18.67
CA PHE A 22 -32.66 9.59 19.26
C PHE A 22 -31.39 8.84 18.77
N SER A 23 -30.32 8.95 19.55
CA SER A 23 -29.19 8.01 19.51
C SER A 23 -29.63 6.70 20.18
N ALA A 24 -30.20 5.79 19.39
CA ALA A 24 -30.31 4.39 19.74
C ALA A 24 -29.15 3.64 19.07
N GLY A 25 -28.18 3.23 19.89
CA GLY A 25 -27.07 2.38 19.47
C GLY A 25 -27.59 1.11 18.82
N THR A 26 -27.57 1.08 17.49
CA THR A 26 -27.83 -0.11 16.70
C THR A 26 -26.47 -0.72 16.43
N LYS A 27 -26.22 -1.91 16.99
CA LYS A 27 -25.07 -2.74 16.61
C LYS A 27 -25.02 -2.83 15.09
N GLU A 28 -23.88 -2.45 14.50
CA GLU A 28 -23.56 -2.78 13.11
C GLU A 28 -23.74 -4.28 12.92
N THR A 29 -24.85 -4.65 12.32
CA THR A 29 -25.05 -5.98 11.80
C THR A 29 -24.44 -5.91 10.42
N ALA A 30 -23.32 -6.61 10.20
CA ALA A 30 -22.71 -6.75 8.89
C ALA A 30 -23.76 -7.31 7.93
N GLN A 31 -24.40 -6.42 7.19
CA GLN A 31 -25.42 -6.77 6.22
C GLN A 31 -24.65 -7.22 4.99
N SER A 32 -24.77 -8.51 4.65
CA SER A 32 -24.22 -9.04 3.40
C SER A 32 -24.67 -8.15 2.23
N PRO A 33 -23.78 -7.77 1.31
CA PRO A 33 -24.14 -6.90 0.19
C PRO A 33 -25.32 -7.50 -0.56
N LYS A 34 -26.31 -6.65 -0.92
CA LYS A 34 -27.35 -7.06 -1.86
C LYS A 34 -26.68 -7.41 -3.19
N LYS A 35 -27.23 -8.43 -3.86
CA LYS A 35 -26.67 -9.07 -5.07
C LYS A 35 -26.40 -8.14 -6.27
N ASP A 36 -26.79 -6.86 -6.18
CA ASP A 36 -26.65 -5.85 -7.23
C ASP A 36 -25.87 -4.58 -6.77
N GLU A 37 -25.30 -4.57 -5.57
CA GLU A 37 -24.53 -3.43 -5.07
C GLU A 37 -23.07 -3.52 -5.54
N VAL A 38 -22.63 -2.49 -6.25
CA VAL A 38 -21.23 -2.34 -6.65
C VAL A 38 -20.43 -1.86 -5.44
N ILE A 39 -19.43 -2.64 -5.04
CA ILE A 39 -18.48 -2.31 -3.99
C ILE A 39 -17.30 -1.58 -4.65
N GLU A 40 -17.07 -0.33 -4.27
CA GLU A 40 -15.91 0.44 -4.72
C GLU A 40 -14.86 0.46 -3.59
N LEU A 41 -13.64 0.06 -3.92
CA LEU A 41 -12.51 0.02 -2.98
C LEU A 41 -11.40 0.92 -3.52
N SER A 42 -10.93 1.83 -2.67
CA SER A 42 -9.75 2.64 -2.93
C SER A 42 -8.47 1.85 -2.65
N VAL A 43 -7.48 1.98 -3.53
CA VAL A 43 -6.21 1.25 -3.44
C VAL A 43 -5.03 2.21 -3.58
N TYR A 44 -4.08 2.17 -2.64
CA TYR A 44 -2.78 2.84 -2.79
C TYR A 44 -1.65 1.83 -2.95
N HIS A 45 -1.00 1.84 -4.11
CA HIS A 45 -0.07 0.79 -4.50
C HIS A 45 1.30 1.35 -4.93
N PHE A 46 2.36 0.58 -4.70
CA PHE A 46 3.71 0.93 -5.14
C PHE A 46 3.95 0.35 -6.54
N LEU A 47 3.94 1.20 -7.57
CA LEU A 47 4.17 0.75 -8.94
C LEU A 47 4.75 1.88 -9.79
N ASP A 48 5.89 1.62 -10.42
CA ASP A 48 6.38 2.49 -11.49
C ASP A 48 5.50 2.30 -12.73
N GLN A 49 4.58 3.23 -12.95
CA GLN A 49 3.71 3.26 -14.12
C GLN A 49 4.47 3.44 -15.44
N THR A 50 5.75 3.81 -15.40
CA THR A 50 6.59 3.96 -16.59
C THR A 50 7.37 2.68 -16.95
N ASP A 51 7.40 1.68 -16.06
CA ASP A 51 8.02 0.40 -16.33
C ASP A 51 7.27 -0.37 -17.42
N LYS A 52 7.99 -0.85 -18.43
CA LYS A 52 7.41 -1.45 -19.63
C LYS A 52 6.99 -2.91 -19.46
N THR A 53 7.26 -3.52 -18.31
CA THR A 53 6.97 -4.93 -18.04
C THR A 53 5.99 -5.06 -16.90
N THR A 54 6.31 -4.50 -15.74
CA THR A 54 5.55 -4.66 -14.50
C THR A 54 4.21 -3.94 -14.58
N ALA A 55 4.18 -2.69 -15.07
CA ALA A 55 2.94 -1.92 -15.17
C ALA A 55 1.87 -2.59 -16.07
N PRO A 56 2.17 -3.03 -17.31
CA PRO A 56 1.17 -3.72 -18.13
C PRO A 56 0.78 -5.10 -17.57
N ASN A 57 1.70 -5.82 -16.93
CA ASN A 57 1.37 -7.10 -16.28
C ASN A 57 0.40 -6.90 -15.10
N PHE A 58 0.64 -5.89 -14.27
CA PHE A 58 -0.25 -5.57 -13.16
C PHE A 58 -1.63 -5.12 -13.66
N ALA A 59 -1.69 -4.27 -14.68
CA ALA A 59 -2.94 -3.85 -15.30
C ALA A 59 -3.75 -5.05 -15.84
N PHE A 60 -3.08 -6.03 -16.46
CA PHE A 60 -3.73 -7.27 -16.89
C PHE A 60 -4.31 -8.08 -15.72
N LEU A 61 -3.59 -8.18 -14.60
CA LEU A 61 -4.10 -8.88 -13.40
C LEU A 61 -5.33 -8.19 -12.81
N VAL A 62 -5.33 -6.84 -12.75
CA VAL A 62 -6.48 -6.05 -12.31
C VAL A 62 -7.67 -6.27 -13.25
N GLU A 63 -7.45 -6.22 -14.57
CA GLU A 63 -8.52 -6.45 -15.56
C GLU A 63 -9.13 -7.86 -15.41
N GLU A 64 -8.31 -8.90 -15.23
CA GLU A 64 -8.79 -10.26 -15.01
C GLU A 64 -9.53 -10.42 -13.67
N PHE A 65 -9.13 -9.68 -12.64
CA PHE A 65 -9.85 -9.62 -11.38
C PHE A 65 -11.23 -8.98 -11.57
N GLU A 66 -11.32 -7.81 -12.21
CA GLU A 66 -12.59 -7.10 -12.42
C GLU A 66 -13.56 -7.90 -13.30
N LYS A 67 -13.06 -8.62 -14.32
CA LYS A 67 -13.87 -9.54 -15.14
C LYS A 67 -14.50 -10.66 -14.31
N LYS A 68 -13.75 -11.22 -13.35
CA LYS A 68 -14.22 -12.30 -12.47
C LYS A 68 -15.09 -11.79 -11.33
N ASN A 69 -14.96 -10.52 -10.97
CA ASN A 69 -15.63 -9.89 -9.83
C ASN A 69 -16.35 -8.61 -10.28
N PRO A 70 -17.39 -8.69 -11.13
CA PRO A 70 -18.02 -7.50 -11.74
C PRO A 70 -18.73 -6.59 -10.72
N ASN A 71 -18.96 -7.08 -9.50
CA ASN A 71 -19.53 -6.33 -8.39
C ASN A 71 -18.46 -5.59 -7.55
N ILE A 72 -17.17 -5.72 -7.87
CA ILE A 72 -16.07 -5.04 -7.17
C ILE A 72 -15.37 -4.12 -8.18
N LYS A 73 -15.21 -2.85 -7.81
CA LYS A 73 -14.43 -1.86 -8.56
C LYS A 73 -13.25 -1.40 -7.74
N LEU A 74 -12.08 -1.35 -8.35
CA LEU A 74 -10.86 -0.89 -7.69
C LEU A 74 -10.45 0.48 -8.24
N SER A 75 -10.28 1.45 -7.34
CA SER A 75 -9.80 2.79 -7.68
C SER A 75 -8.37 2.95 -7.21
N PHE A 76 -7.43 2.82 -8.15
CA PHE A 76 -6.00 2.84 -7.85
C PHE A 76 -5.41 4.25 -7.86
N GLU A 77 -4.61 4.52 -6.85
CA GLU A 77 -3.59 5.55 -6.87
C GLU A 77 -2.22 4.89 -6.74
N TYR A 78 -1.26 5.30 -7.58
CA TYR A 78 0.08 4.72 -7.61
C TYR A 78 1.12 5.72 -7.09
N GLY A 79 1.99 5.25 -6.20
CA GLY A 79 3.22 5.93 -5.82
C GLY A 79 4.45 5.14 -6.27
N TYR A 80 5.60 5.82 -6.38
CA TYR A 80 6.88 5.15 -6.67
C TYR A 80 8.06 5.86 -6.00
N GLY A 81 9.08 5.09 -5.64
CA GLY A 81 10.23 5.57 -4.88
C GLY A 81 9.85 6.19 -3.52
N GLU A 82 10.58 7.21 -3.09
CA GLU A 82 10.36 7.87 -1.79
C GLU A 82 8.99 8.56 -1.69
N SER A 83 8.44 9.04 -2.80
CA SER A 83 7.13 9.70 -2.81
C SER A 83 6.00 8.79 -2.31
N PHE A 84 6.14 7.48 -2.51
CA PHE A 84 5.20 6.50 -1.96
C PHE A 84 5.23 6.48 -0.43
N HIS A 85 6.43 6.39 0.15
CA HIS A 85 6.63 6.29 1.59
C HIS A 85 6.18 7.57 2.31
N ASP A 86 6.54 8.73 1.74
CA ASP A 86 6.14 10.04 2.28
C ASP A 86 4.62 10.22 2.30
N LYS A 87 3.95 9.83 1.23
CA LYS A 87 2.49 9.92 1.15
C LYS A 87 1.83 8.89 2.07
N LEU A 88 2.31 7.65 2.13
CA LEU A 88 1.80 6.64 3.05
C LEU A 88 1.88 7.13 4.51
N GLN A 89 3.02 7.71 4.90
CA GLN A 89 3.20 8.32 6.22
C GLN A 89 2.19 9.44 6.48
N THR A 90 1.95 10.29 5.48
CA THR A 90 0.97 11.39 5.58
C THR A 90 -0.45 10.86 5.76
N LEU A 91 -0.87 9.88 4.95
CA LEU A 91 -2.20 9.26 5.02
C LEU A 91 -2.42 8.56 6.36
N ALA A 92 -1.39 7.91 6.91
CA ALA A 92 -1.45 7.26 8.22
C ALA A 92 -1.66 8.29 9.35
N VAL A 93 -0.91 9.39 9.33
CA VAL A 93 -1.01 10.45 10.35
C VAL A 93 -2.33 11.22 10.24
N SER A 94 -2.86 11.41 9.03
CA SER A 94 -4.15 12.07 8.81
C SER A 94 -5.36 11.15 9.00
N ASN A 95 -5.14 9.84 9.22
CA ASN A 95 -6.19 8.82 9.27
C ASN A 95 -7.07 8.82 7.99
N GLN A 96 -6.43 8.96 6.84
CA GLN A 96 -7.04 8.97 5.50
C GLN A 96 -6.50 7.85 4.62
N LEU A 97 -6.11 6.74 5.25
CA LEU A 97 -5.69 5.54 4.55
C LEU A 97 -6.83 5.01 3.64
N PRO A 98 -6.53 4.56 2.42
CA PRO A 98 -7.50 3.91 1.56
C PRO A 98 -7.86 2.51 2.08
N ASP A 99 -8.83 1.86 1.44
CA ASP A 99 -9.32 0.54 1.83
C ASP A 99 -8.25 -0.55 1.71
N ILE A 100 -7.40 -0.46 0.67
CA ILE A 100 -6.32 -1.39 0.40
C ILE A 100 -5.02 -0.60 0.20
N ILE A 101 -3.94 -1.06 0.82
CA ILE A 101 -2.62 -0.44 0.72
C ILE A 101 -1.58 -1.53 0.50
N LEU A 102 -0.63 -1.28 -0.40
CA LEU A 102 0.58 -2.09 -0.46
C LEU A 102 1.42 -1.81 0.79
N LEU A 103 1.68 -2.86 1.56
CA LEU A 103 2.57 -2.82 2.70
C LEU A 103 3.86 -3.58 2.40
N TYR A 104 4.92 -3.19 3.10
CA TYR A 104 6.17 -3.94 3.11
C TYR A 104 6.35 -4.55 4.50
N PRO A 105 6.80 -5.81 4.58
CA PRO A 105 7.03 -6.48 5.84
C PRO A 105 8.07 -5.73 6.70
N GLY A 106 7.92 -5.88 8.02
CA GLY A 106 8.84 -5.34 8.99
C GLY A 106 8.75 -3.81 9.13
N LYS A 107 9.90 -3.15 9.36
CA LYS A 107 9.90 -1.75 9.79
C LYS A 107 9.53 -0.74 8.72
N ARG A 108 9.56 -1.12 7.44
CA ARG A 108 9.30 -0.20 6.32
C ARG A 108 7.88 0.36 6.30
N THR A 109 6.90 -0.36 6.85
CA THR A 109 5.53 0.13 7.00
C THR A 109 5.01 0.14 8.44
N SER A 110 5.94 0.11 9.42
CA SER A 110 5.60 0.08 10.85
C SER A 110 4.75 1.26 11.33
N GLN A 111 4.81 2.42 10.66
CA GLN A 111 3.94 3.56 10.93
C GLN A 111 2.46 3.28 10.74
N VAL A 112 2.11 2.26 9.94
CA VAL A 112 0.72 1.81 9.74
C VAL A 112 0.43 0.61 10.63
N SER A 113 1.30 -0.40 10.60
CA SER A 113 1.08 -1.67 11.28
C SER A 113 1.20 -1.59 12.81
N ASP A 114 2.25 -0.96 13.34
CA ASP A 114 2.42 -0.79 14.80
C ASP A 114 1.39 0.19 15.38
N ALA A 115 0.79 1.05 14.54
CA ALA A 115 -0.24 2.01 14.94
C ALA A 115 -1.67 1.43 15.00
N GLY A 116 -1.85 0.15 14.62
CA GLY A 116 -3.16 -0.50 14.60
C GLY A 116 -4.09 0.06 13.51
N LEU A 117 -3.52 0.63 12.44
CA LEU A 117 -4.26 1.21 11.32
C LEU A 117 -4.56 0.19 10.21
N VAL A 118 -4.21 -1.07 10.43
CA VAL A 118 -4.47 -2.22 9.54
C VAL A 118 -5.26 -3.28 10.26
N LYS A 119 -6.04 -4.02 9.49
CA LYS A 119 -6.92 -5.06 10.02
C LYS A 119 -6.17 -6.38 10.12
N ASP A 120 -6.40 -7.13 11.19
CA ASP A 120 -6.01 -8.54 11.22
C ASP A 120 -6.87 -9.33 10.22
N LEU A 121 -6.22 -9.86 9.18
CA LEU A 121 -6.82 -10.60 8.07
C LEU A 121 -6.99 -12.09 8.40
N SER A 122 -6.41 -12.58 9.49
CA SER A 122 -6.48 -13.99 9.92
C SER A 122 -7.90 -14.59 9.87
N PRO A 123 -8.98 -13.87 10.24
CA PRO A 123 -10.35 -14.41 10.15
C PRO A 123 -10.80 -14.75 8.73
N TRP A 124 -10.27 -14.09 7.70
CA TRP A 124 -10.66 -14.25 6.29
C TRP A 124 -9.85 -15.32 5.55
N ILE A 125 -8.66 -15.65 6.04
CA ILE A 125 -7.76 -16.63 5.37
C ILE A 125 -7.73 -18.00 6.06
N ARG A 126 -8.57 -18.21 7.09
CA ARG A 126 -8.61 -19.48 7.81
C ARG A 126 -8.97 -20.64 6.87
N GLY A 127 -8.10 -21.63 6.78
CA GLY A 127 -8.20 -22.77 5.86
C GLY A 127 -7.55 -22.56 4.49
N HIS A 128 -7.08 -21.35 4.20
CA HIS A 128 -6.40 -20.97 2.97
C HIS A 128 -4.90 -20.67 3.19
N GLU A 129 -4.37 -20.89 4.39
CA GLU A 129 -2.98 -20.58 4.75
C GLU A 129 -1.99 -21.33 3.83
N ASN A 130 -2.33 -22.56 3.43
CA ASN A 130 -1.52 -23.39 2.53
C ASN A 130 -1.52 -22.92 1.07
N GLU A 131 -2.32 -21.92 0.71
CA GLU A 131 -2.27 -21.28 -0.62
C GLU A 131 -1.11 -20.27 -0.72
N PHE A 132 -0.54 -19.87 0.43
CA PHE A 132 0.56 -18.94 0.53
C PHE A 132 1.86 -19.64 0.90
N ALA A 133 3.00 -18.99 0.61
CA ALA A 133 4.29 -19.46 1.09
C ALA A 133 4.35 -19.39 2.63
N ASP A 134 4.94 -20.41 3.27
CA ASP A 134 5.05 -20.51 4.74
C ASP A 134 5.60 -19.23 5.39
N MET A 135 6.57 -18.57 4.74
CA MET A 135 7.17 -17.34 5.24
C MET A 135 6.18 -16.18 5.35
N ALA A 136 5.16 -16.13 4.50
CA ALA A 136 4.16 -15.07 4.49
C ALA A 136 3.10 -15.26 5.59
N MET A 137 2.91 -16.49 6.05
CA MET A 137 1.95 -16.86 7.10
C MET A 137 2.56 -16.82 8.50
N GLN A 138 3.81 -16.35 8.63
CA GLN A 138 4.40 -16.07 9.94
C GLN A 138 3.71 -14.85 10.56
N GLY A 139 3.53 -14.88 11.88
CA GLY A 139 2.90 -13.78 12.62
C GLY A 139 3.60 -12.44 12.39
N GLN A 140 2.85 -11.47 11.90
CA GLN A 140 3.34 -10.13 11.55
C GLN A 140 3.23 -9.16 12.73
N GLY A 141 2.25 -9.42 13.61
CA GLY A 141 2.08 -8.71 14.89
C GLY A 141 2.54 -9.51 16.11
N LYS A 142 2.51 -8.84 17.28
CA LYS A 142 2.96 -9.42 18.56
C LYS A 142 2.10 -10.58 19.04
N ASN A 143 0.86 -10.68 18.58
CA ASN A 143 -0.07 -11.75 18.94
C ASN A 143 -0.27 -12.76 17.80
N GLY A 144 0.56 -12.70 16.75
CA GLY A 144 0.44 -13.56 15.59
C GLY A 144 -0.56 -13.06 14.54
N GLU A 145 -0.94 -11.77 14.59
CA GLU A 145 -1.81 -11.17 13.59
C GLU A 145 -1.19 -11.26 12.18
N ILE A 146 -2.05 -11.34 11.17
CA ILE A 146 -1.68 -11.26 9.75
C ILE A 146 -2.30 -9.98 9.20
N TRP A 147 -1.48 -8.99 8.87
CA TRP A 147 -1.93 -7.67 8.40
C TRP A 147 -1.83 -7.50 6.89
N GLU A 148 -0.91 -8.20 6.25
CA GLU A 148 -0.68 -8.18 4.82
C GLU A 148 -0.70 -9.60 4.23
N LEU A 149 -1.16 -9.71 2.99
CA LEU A 149 -1.07 -10.93 2.19
C LEU A 149 -0.05 -10.70 1.06
N PRO A 150 0.76 -11.72 0.71
CA PRO A 150 1.80 -11.54 -0.28
C PRO A 150 1.20 -11.42 -1.69
N GLU A 151 1.58 -10.38 -2.44
CA GLU A 151 1.34 -10.30 -3.89
C GLU A 151 2.53 -10.81 -4.71
N ASP A 152 3.74 -10.63 -4.19
CA ASP A 152 4.98 -11.11 -4.78
C ASP A 152 6.02 -11.46 -3.69
N ILE A 153 7.18 -11.95 -4.12
CA ILE A 153 8.35 -12.15 -3.26
C ILE A 153 9.52 -11.39 -3.86
N SER A 154 10.02 -10.40 -3.13
CA SER A 154 11.23 -9.68 -3.49
C SER A 154 12.46 -10.31 -2.81
N ILE A 155 13.39 -10.85 -3.61
CA ILE A 155 14.64 -11.45 -3.12
C ILE A 155 15.76 -10.42 -3.26
N THR A 156 16.25 -9.90 -2.13
CA THR A 156 17.32 -8.89 -2.07
C THR A 156 18.71 -9.47 -1.81
N SER A 157 18.81 -10.79 -1.61
CA SER A 157 20.07 -11.49 -1.35
C SER A 157 20.87 -11.85 -2.61
N ILE A 158 20.34 -11.53 -3.78
CA ILE A 158 20.99 -11.82 -5.07
C ILE A 158 21.83 -10.62 -5.50
N MET A 159 23.11 -10.86 -5.74
CA MET A 159 24.01 -9.89 -6.36
C MET A 159 24.20 -10.26 -7.83
N TYR A 160 23.95 -9.30 -8.72
CA TYR A 160 24.24 -9.44 -10.15
C TYR A 160 25.62 -8.87 -10.46
N THR A 161 26.36 -9.56 -11.33
CA THR A 161 27.67 -9.11 -11.81
C THR A 161 27.73 -9.01 -13.32
N ASN A 162 28.46 -8.02 -13.82
CA ASN A 162 28.81 -7.95 -15.23
C ASN A 162 30.06 -8.82 -15.48
N ASN A 163 29.84 -10.07 -15.90
CA ASN A 163 30.93 -11.04 -16.06
C ASN A 163 32.00 -10.60 -17.07
N ARG A 164 31.59 -9.88 -18.13
CA ARG A 164 32.54 -9.31 -19.11
C ARG A 164 33.48 -8.31 -18.45
N LEU A 165 32.96 -7.42 -17.59
CA LEU A 165 33.77 -6.44 -16.88
C LEU A 165 34.67 -7.08 -15.82
N LEU A 166 34.22 -8.16 -15.17
CA LEU A 166 35.10 -8.91 -14.26
C LEU A 166 36.31 -9.47 -15.04
N GLU A 167 36.08 -10.10 -16.18
CA GLU A 167 37.15 -10.66 -17.03
C GLU A 167 38.11 -9.58 -17.55
N GLU A 168 37.59 -8.48 -18.12
CA GLU A 168 38.41 -7.36 -18.64
C GLU A 168 39.30 -6.71 -17.58
N LEU A 169 38.90 -6.78 -16.31
CA LEU A 169 39.63 -6.22 -15.18
C LEU A 169 40.50 -7.25 -14.44
N GLY A 170 40.48 -8.52 -14.86
CA GLY A 170 41.18 -9.61 -14.17
C GLY A 170 40.62 -9.91 -12.78
N LEU A 171 39.32 -9.67 -12.57
CA LEU A 171 38.59 -9.90 -11.34
C LEU A 171 37.76 -11.18 -11.41
N THR A 172 37.41 -11.74 -10.25
CA THR A 172 36.51 -12.89 -10.11
C THR A 172 35.29 -12.51 -9.29
N LEU A 173 34.21 -13.29 -9.38
CA LEU A 173 33.05 -13.13 -8.50
C LEU A 173 33.52 -13.22 -7.03
N PRO A 174 33.37 -12.16 -6.22
CA PRO A 174 33.78 -12.19 -4.83
C PRO A 174 32.88 -13.14 -4.04
N LYS A 175 33.49 -13.92 -3.15
CA LYS A 175 32.81 -14.87 -2.25
C LYS A 175 32.63 -14.32 -0.85
N THR A 176 33.36 -13.24 -0.51
CA THR A 176 33.25 -12.55 0.77
C THR A 176 33.04 -11.06 0.58
N LEU A 177 32.56 -10.40 1.63
CA LEU A 177 32.42 -8.95 1.64
C LEU A 177 33.78 -8.26 1.50
N GLU A 178 34.82 -8.82 2.13
CA GLU A 178 36.18 -8.30 2.05
C GLU A 178 36.72 -8.37 0.61
N GLU A 179 36.49 -9.49 -0.09
CA GLU A 179 36.83 -9.63 -1.51
C GLU A 179 36.06 -8.63 -2.37
N LEU A 180 34.76 -8.45 -2.13
CA LEU A 180 33.93 -7.48 -2.85
C LEU A 180 34.47 -6.05 -2.68
N ILE A 181 34.79 -5.65 -1.43
CA ILE A 181 35.34 -4.32 -1.12
C ILE A 181 36.71 -4.13 -1.77
N ALA A 182 37.56 -5.16 -1.74
CA ALA A 182 38.91 -5.11 -2.30
C ALA A 182 38.94 -4.88 -3.82
N GLN A 183 37.88 -5.26 -4.54
CA GLN A 183 37.76 -5.02 -5.99
C GLN A 183 37.40 -3.57 -6.34
N GLY A 184 36.77 -2.84 -5.41
CA GLY A 184 36.25 -1.48 -5.64
C GLY A 184 37.28 -0.47 -6.19
N PRO A 185 38.52 -0.39 -5.66
CA PRO A 185 39.55 0.50 -6.18
C PRO A 185 39.95 0.22 -7.63
N ALA A 186 40.10 -1.07 -8.02
CA ALA A 186 40.48 -1.45 -9.37
C ALA A 186 39.40 -1.06 -10.40
N ILE A 187 38.13 -1.26 -10.04
CA ILE A 187 36.98 -0.87 -10.85
C ILE A 187 36.92 0.66 -11.00
N ARG A 188 37.08 1.40 -9.89
CA ARG A 188 37.07 2.88 -9.91
C ARG A 188 38.23 3.47 -10.72
N ALA A 189 39.41 2.86 -10.71
CA ALA A 189 40.56 3.29 -11.50
C ALA A 189 40.29 3.27 -13.02
N LYS A 190 39.24 2.57 -13.46
CA LYS A 190 38.77 2.53 -14.86
C LYS A 190 37.57 3.44 -15.12
N GLY A 191 37.19 4.28 -14.16
CA GLY A 191 36.04 5.17 -14.25
C GLY A 191 34.68 4.46 -14.16
N LEU A 192 34.65 3.21 -13.67
CA LEU A 192 33.44 2.40 -13.54
C LEU A 192 32.86 2.46 -12.12
N ILE A 193 31.55 2.21 -12.01
CA ILE A 193 30.84 2.14 -10.73
C ILE A 193 30.94 0.70 -10.18
N PRO A 194 31.55 0.47 -9.00
CA PRO A 194 31.76 -0.87 -8.45
C PRO A 194 30.51 -1.51 -7.86
N LEU A 195 29.55 -0.71 -7.38
CA LEU A 195 28.30 -1.20 -6.78
C LEU A 195 27.19 -0.16 -7.00
N SER A 196 25.99 -0.63 -7.30
CA SER A 196 24.76 0.14 -7.36
C SER A 196 23.67 -0.64 -6.64
N ILE A 197 22.76 0.06 -5.97
CA ILE A 197 21.56 -0.47 -5.33
C ILE A 197 20.32 0.10 -6.00
#